data_AF-A0A1E5V3J8-F1
#
_entry.id   AF-A0A1E5V3J8-F1
#
_cell.length_a   1.000
_cell.length_b   1.000
_cell.length_c   1.000
_cell.angle_alpha   90.00
_cell.angle_beta   90.00
_cell.angle_gamma   90.00
#
_symmetry.space_group_name_H-M   'P 1'
#
loop_
_entity.id
_entity.type
_entity.pdbx_description
1 polymer ?
#
loop_
_entity_poly.entity_id
_entity_poly.type
_entity_poly.pdbx_seq_one_letter_code
_entity_poly.pdbx_strand_id
1 'polypeptide(L)' 'LQDLQLTEDEDQITWRFNANGNYSVQSAYQTQFIGSQYNEKWRQIWNAKVENKCKFFIWQLLQYKLPTSEKFIAR' A
#
# COMPACT_ATOMS: atom_id res chain seq x y z
N LEU A 1 -17.34 31.72 -14.61
CA LEU A 1 -16.49 31.70 -13.39
C LEU A 1 -17.46 31.87 -12.23
N GLN A 2 -17.57 30.89 -11.34
CA GLN A 2 -18.46 31.01 -10.16
C GLN A 2 -17.85 32.03 -9.19
N ASP A 3 -18.65 32.98 -8.74
CA ASP A 3 -18.26 33.95 -7.70
C ASP A 3 -18.12 33.21 -6.37
N LEU A 4 -16.88 33.06 -5.91
CA LEU A 4 -16.53 32.40 -4.66
C LEU A 4 -16.47 33.48 -3.57
N GLN A 5 -17.52 33.60 -2.77
CA GLN A 5 -17.55 34.55 -1.67
C GLN A 5 -16.70 34.02 -0.52
N LEU A 6 -15.67 34.79 -0.14
CA LEU A 6 -14.79 34.48 0.97
C LEU A 6 -15.48 34.87 2.28
N THR A 7 -15.44 33.97 3.25
CA THR A 7 -15.90 34.18 4.63
C THR A 7 -14.71 34.42 5.55
N GLU A 8 -14.94 35.10 6.68
CA GLU A 8 -13.92 35.28 7.74
C GLU A 8 -13.79 34.05 8.66
N ASP A 9 -14.58 33.00 8.42
CA ASP A 9 -14.54 31.75 9.17
C ASP A 9 -13.21 30.99 8.99
N GLU A 10 -12.76 30.30 10.02
CA GLU A 10 -11.56 29.47 9.96
C GLU A 10 -11.73 28.26 9.02
N ASP A 11 -10.72 28.03 8.18
CA ASP A 11 -10.66 26.88 7.27
C ASP A 11 -10.78 25.55 8.03
N GLN A 12 -11.66 24.68 7.54
CA GLN A 12 -11.87 23.35 8.09
C GLN A 12 -11.23 22.29 7.20
N ILE A 13 -10.40 21.43 7.79
CA ILE A 13 -9.81 20.29 7.09
C ILE A 13 -10.78 19.11 7.14
N THR A 14 -11.19 18.61 5.98
CA THR A 14 -12.05 17.43 5.86
C THR A 14 -11.38 16.29 5.12
N TRP A 15 -11.61 15.07 5.59
CA TRP A 15 -11.13 13.85 4.95
C TRP A 15 -12.08 13.43 3.83
N ARG A 16 -11.73 13.78 2.58
CA ARG A 16 -12.56 13.56 1.39
C ARG A 16 -12.91 12.09 1.09
N PHE A 17 -12.17 11.14 1.66
CA PHE A 17 -12.34 9.70 1.38
C PHE A 17 -13.25 9.00 2.40
N ASN A 18 -14.01 9.78 3.17
CA ASN A 18 -15.07 9.28 4.03
C ASN A 18 -16.28 10.21 3.91
N ALA A 19 -17.49 9.65 3.82
CA ALA A 19 -18.72 10.43 3.64
C ALA A 19 -18.97 11.41 4.80
N ASN A 20 -18.49 11.06 6.01
CA ASN A 20 -18.65 11.89 7.20
C ASN A 20 -17.56 12.96 7.33
N GLY A 21 -16.63 13.07 6.38
CA GLY A 21 -15.51 14.03 6.44
C GLY A 21 -14.45 13.74 7.51
N ASN A 22 -14.63 12.69 8.32
CA ASN A 22 -13.75 12.36 9.43
C ASN A 22 -12.59 11.47 9.00
N TYR A 23 -11.39 11.85 9.45
CA TYR A 23 -10.20 11.03 9.31
C TYR A 23 -10.25 9.80 10.21
N SER A 24 -9.77 8.67 9.70
CA SER A 24 -9.44 7.48 10.49
C SER A 24 -8.24 6.77 9.89
N VAL A 25 -7.50 6.04 10.71
CA VAL A 25 -6.39 5.19 10.23
C VAL A 25 -6.89 4.16 9.21
N GLN A 26 -8.09 3.62 9.43
CA GLN A 26 -8.73 2.66 8.52
C GLN A 26 -9.00 3.27 7.14
N SER A 27 -9.66 4.44 7.09
CA SER A 27 -9.98 5.11 5.83
C SER A 27 -8.71 5.59 5.11
N ALA A 28 -7.69 6.01 5.84
CA ALA A 28 -6.38 6.35 5.28
C ALA A 28 -5.72 5.14 4.62
N TYR A 29 -5.68 3.99 5.31
CA TYR A 29 -5.12 2.76 4.77
C TYR A 29 -5.87 2.31 3.51
N GLN A 30 -7.21 2.26 3.55
CA GLN A 30 -8.01 1.90 2.38
C GLN A 30 -7.73 2.83 1.20
N THR A 31 -7.62 4.13 1.45
CA THR A 31 -7.33 5.15 0.43
C THR A 31 -5.98 4.94 -0.24
N GLN A 32 -4.94 4.60 0.54
CA GLN A 32 -3.60 4.34 0.04
C GLN A 32 -3.56 3.26 -1.06
N PHE A 33 -4.50 2.31 -1.00
CA PHE A 33 -4.57 1.18 -1.92
C PHE A 33 -5.68 1.30 -2.97
N ILE A 34 -6.37 2.45 -3.07
CA ILE A 34 -7.34 2.68 -4.15
C ILE A 34 -6.61 2.58 -5.51
N GLY A 35 -7.13 1.74 -6.40
CA GLY A 35 -6.52 1.47 -7.71
C GLY A 35 -5.32 0.51 -7.66
N SER A 36 -4.91 0.04 -6.47
CA SER A 36 -3.92 -1.03 -6.39
C SER A 36 -4.52 -2.33 -6.93
N GLN A 37 -3.75 -3.02 -7.76
CA GLN A 37 -4.14 -4.34 -8.24
C GLN A 37 -3.50 -5.39 -7.34
N TYR A 38 -4.34 -6.29 -6.85
CA TYR A 38 -3.87 -7.43 -6.11
C TYR A 38 -3.00 -8.31 -7.01
N ASN A 39 -1.75 -8.53 -6.62
CA ASN A 39 -0.85 -9.38 -7.38
C ASN A 39 -1.19 -10.85 -7.11
N GLU A 40 -1.88 -11.47 -8.06
CA GLU A 40 -2.31 -12.87 -7.98
C GLU A 40 -1.16 -13.85 -7.74
N LYS A 41 0.08 -13.51 -8.13
CA LYS A 41 1.26 -14.34 -7.89
C LYS A 41 1.54 -14.51 -6.40
N TRP A 42 1.30 -13.48 -5.59
CA TRP A 42 1.45 -13.58 -4.13
C TRP A 42 0.41 -14.52 -3.52
N ARG A 43 -0.82 -14.56 -4.06
CA ARG A 43 -1.85 -15.51 -3.64
C ARG A 43 -1.38 -16.95 -3.77
N GLN A 44 -0.78 -17.27 -4.90
CA GLN A 44 -0.32 -18.63 -5.21
C GLN A 44 0.74 -19.08 -4.20
N ILE A 45 1.68 -18.19 -3.84
CA ILE A 45 2.72 -18.49 -2.84
C ILE A 45 2.10 -18.74 -1.46
N TRP A 46 1.19 -17.87 -1.03
CA TRP A 46 0.61 -17.99 0.31
C TRP A 46 -0.38 -19.16 0.44
N ASN A 47 -1.06 -19.54 -0.65
CA ASN A 47 -1.93 -20.70 -0.72
C ASN A 47 -1.21 -22.04 -0.92
N ALA A 48 0.09 -22.04 -1.25
CA ALA A 48 0.85 -23.26 -1.45
C ALA A 48 0.85 -24.14 -0.17
N LYS A 49 0.70 -25.46 -0.35
CA LYS A 49 0.76 -26.45 0.74
C LYS A 49 2.21 -26.80 1.11
N VAL A 50 2.97 -25.80 1.52
CA VAL A 50 4.37 -25.91 1.93
C VAL A 50 4.59 -25.17 3.25
N GLU A 51 5.70 -25.45 3.91
CA GLU A 51 6.07 -24.74 5.14
C GLU A 51 6.25 -23.23 4.89
N ASN A 52 5.96 -22.41 5.91
CA ASN A 52 6.07 -20.96 5.82
C ASN A 52 7.48 -20.48 5.46
N LYS A 53 8.53 -21.21 5.88
CA LYS A 53 9.91 -20.90 5.52
C LYS A 53 10.12 -20.93 3.99
N CYS A 54 9.49 -21.89 3.31
CA CYS A 54 9.55 -22.00 1.85
C CYS A 54 8.76 -20.87 1.18
N LYS A 55 7.58 -20.52 1.69
CA LYS A 55 6.77 -19.40 1.17
C LYS A 55 7.54 -18.08 1.26
N PHE A 56 8.15 -17.82 2.42
CA PHE A 56 8.91 -16.61 2.67
C PHE A 56 10.14 -16.52 1.75
N PHE A 57 10.87 -17.62 1.59
CA PHE A 57 11.99 -17.71 0.66
C PHE A 57 11.58 -17.40 -0.79
N ILE A 58 10.50 -18.03 -1.29
CA ILE A 58 10.00 -17.78 -2.65
C ILE A 58 9.52 -16.33 -2.81
N TRP A 59 8.86 -15.78 -1.80
CA TRP A 59 8.44 -14.37 -1.79
C TRP A 59 9.63 -13.40 -1.85
N GLN A 60 10.74 -13.68 -1.16
CA GLN A 60 11.97 -12.88 -1.27
C GLN A 60 12.70 -13.08 -2.60
N LEU A 61 12.71 -14.32 -3.11
CA LEU A 61 13.30 -14.69 -4.41
C LEU A 61 12.65 -13.88 -5.55
N LEU A 62 11.32 -13.88 -5.63
CA LEU A 62 10.58 -13.20 -6.70
C LEU A 62 10.66 -11.67 -6.61
N GLN A 63 11.03 -11.11 -5.47
CA GLN A 63 11.32 -9.68 -5.31
C GLN A 63 12.79 -9.33 -5.60
N TYR A 64 13.61 -10.31 -6.00
CA TYR A 64 15.06 -10.16 -6.18
C TYR A 64 15.76 -9.62 -4.91
N LYS A 65 15.24 -9.94 -3.72
CA LYS A 65 15.77 -9.47 -2.43
C LYS A 65 16.70 -10.48 -1.74
N LEU A 66 16.97 -11.62 -2.36
CA LEU A 66 17.90 -12.58 -1.78
C LEU A 66 19.33 -12.01 -1.73
N PRO A 67 20.08 -12.29 -0.65
CA PRO A 67 21.51 -11.99 -0.56
C PRO A 67 22.29 -13.04 -1.34
N THR A 68 22.23 -12.99 -2.67
CA THR A 68 23.12 -13.77 -3.52
C THR A 68 24.49 -13.10 -3.54
N SER A 69 25.56 -13.89 -3.42
CA SER A 69 26.97 -13.42 -3.36
C SER A 69 27.32 -12.36 -4.42
N GLU A 70 26.68 -12.39 -5.59
CA GLU A 70 26.85 -11.41 -6.66
C GLU A 70 26.61 -9.95 -6.24
N LYS A 71 25.79 -9.69 -5.22
CA LYS A 71 25.55 -8.34 -4.69
C LYS A 71 26.68 -7.80 -3.81
N PHE A 72 27.66 -8.63 -3.46
CA PHE A 72 28.80 -8.25 -2.63
C PHE A 72 30.07 -7.94 -3.43
N ILE A 73 30.09 -8.18 -4.74
CA ILE A 73 31.28 -7.99 -5.60
C ILE A 73 31.44 -6.51 -6.05
N ALA A 74 30.49 -5.63 -5.74
CA ALA A 74 30.51 -4.22 -6.14
C ALA A 74 30.97 -3.27 -5.00
N ARG A 75 32.07 -3.58 -4.30
CA ARG A 75 32.67 -2.66 -3.32
C ARG A 75 34.17 -2.51 -3.51
#